data_AF-T0GTJ1-F1
#
_entry.id   AF-T0GTJ1-F1
#
_cell.length_a   1.000
_cell.length_b   1.000
_cell.length_c   1.000
_cell.angle_alpha   90.00
_cell.angle_beta   90.00
_cell.angle_gamma   90.00
#
_symmetry.space_group_name_H-M   'P 1'
#
loop_
_entity.id
_entity.type
_entity.pdbx_description
1 polymer ?
#
loop_
_entity_poly.entity_id
_entity_poly.type
_entity_poly.pdbx_seq_one_letter_code
_entity_poly.pdbx_strand_id
1 'polypeptide(L)' 'MDAKAAEHGLAIFAEHTADARNCPGAHPNVDRLLAIAAGGTPLSIEVIAVSR' A
#
# COMPACT_ATOMS: atom_id res chain seq x y z
N MET A 1 7.71 3.73 -3.39
CA MET A 1 6.94 3.30 -2.21
C MET A 1 7.70 2.17 -1.54
N ASP A 2 8.46 2.51 -0.51
CA ASP A 2 9.19 1.60 0.36
C ASP A 2 8.38 1.23 1.60
N ALA A 3 8.97 0.45 2.52
CA ALA A 3 8.31 0.02 3.75
C ALA A 3 7.80 1.19 4.60
N LYS A 4 8.58 2.28 4.73
CA LYS A 4 8.19 3.47 5.50
C LYS A 4 6.99 4.18 4.86
N ALA A 5 6.99 4.34 3.54
CA ALA A 5 5.84 4.89 2.82
C ALA A 5 4.61 3.98 2.94
N ALA A 6 4.79 2.66 2.95
CA ALA A 6 3.71 1.69 3.12
C ALA A 6 3.09 1.74 4.52
N GLU A 7 3.90 1.82 5.59
CA GLU A 7 3.44 2.02 6.97
C GLU A 7 2.63 3.30 7.12
N HIS A 8 3.08 4.39 6.49
CA HIS A 8 2.32 5.63 6.48
C HIS A 8 0.98 5.48 5.74
N GLY A 9 0.97 4.78 4.60
CA GLY A 9 -0.26 4.44 3.89
C GLY A 9 -1.24 3.64 4.74
N LEU A 10 -0.76 2.67 5.53
CA LEU A 10 -1.60 1.89 6.46
C LEU A 10 -2.22 2.77 7.55
N ALA A 11 -1.49 3.78 8.04
CA ALA A 11 -2.04 4.74 8.99
C ALA A 11 -3.14 5.62 8.35
N ILE A 12 -3.00 5.98 7.07
CA ILE A 12 -4.02 6.73 6.32
C ILE A 12 -5.27 5.86 6.11
N PHE A 13 -5.10 4.59 5.71
CA PHE A 13 -6.18 3.63 5.46
C PHE A 13 -6.51 2.76 6.68
N ALA A 14 -6.40 3.33 7.89
CA ALA A 14 -6.57 2.57 9.15
C ALA A 14 -7.96 1.91 9.24
N GLU A 15 -9.00 2.55 8.70
CA GLU A 15 -10.38 2.06 8.68
C GLU A 15 -10.54 0.70 7.96
N HIS A 16 -9.70 0.41 6.96
CA HIS A 16 -9.72 -0.84 6.18
C HIS A 16 -8.61 -1.82 6.57
N THR A 17 -7.65 -1.40 7.40
CA THR A 17 -6.46 -2.22 7.72
C THR A 17 -6.81 -3.46 8.53
N ALA A 18 -7.77 -3.36 9.46
CA ALA A 18 -8.21 -4.50 10.25
C ALA A 18 -8.92 -5.56 9.38
N ASP A 19 -9.78 -5.13 8.46
CA ASP A 19 -10.51 -6.03 7.57
C ASP A 19 -9.55 -6.72 6.59
N ALA A 20 -8.61 -5.99 5.99
CA ALA A 20 -7.60 -6.55 5.10
C ALA A 20 -6.75 -7.67 5.75
N ARG A 21 -6.43 -7.53 7.05
CA ARG A 21 -5.71 -8.57 7.80
C ARG A 21 -6.54 -9.85 8.02
N ASN A 22 -7.85 -9.69 8.17
CA ASN A 22 -8.77 -10.81 8.46
C ASN A 22 -9.35 -11.44 7.18
N CYS A 23 -9.38 -10.70 6.07
CA CYS A 23 -9.89 -11.13 4.78
C CYS A 23 -8.90 -10.75 3.66
N PRO A 24 -7.82 -11.53 3.46
CA PRO A 24 -6.86 -11.26 2.39
C PRO A 24 -7.55 -11.19 1.02
N GLY A 25 -7.33 -10.11 0.28
CA GLY A 25 -7.95 -9.85 -1.02
C GLY A 25 -9.18 -8.94 -0.98
N ALA A 26 -9.74 -8.62 0.19
CA ALA A 26 -10.86 -7.68 0.31
C ALA A 26 -10.45 -6.24 -0.04
N HIS A 27 -9.17 -5.89 0.20
CA HIS A 27 -8.64 -4.55 -0.04
C HIS A 27 -7.28 -4.64 -0.76
N PRO A 28 -7.24 -4.87 -2.09
CA PRO A 28 -6.00 -5.15 -2.81
C PRO A 28 -4.89 -4.10 -2.63
N ASN A 29 -5.27 -2.83 -2.45
CA ASN A 29 -4.30 -1.77 -2.19
C ASN A 29 -3.73 -1.84 -0.77
N VAL A 30 -4.56 -2.15 0.24
CA VAL A 30 -4.11 -2.30 1.63
C VAL A 30 -3.28 -3.57 1.78
N ASP A 31 -3.64 -4.66 1.10
CA ASP A 31 -2.87 -5.90 1.05
C ASP A 31 -1.46 -5.66 0.51
N ARG A 32 -1.33 -4.83 -0.54
CA ARG A 32 -0.04 -4.44 -1.10
C ARG A 32 0.78 -3.60 -0.13
N LEU A 33 0.15 -2.70 0.63
CA LEU A 33 0.84 -1.93 1.67
C LEU A 33 1.33 -2.85 2.80
N LEU A 34 0.51 -3.81 3.24
CA LEU A 34 0.89 -4.81 4.25
C LEU A 34 2.09 -5.65 3.78
N ALA A 35 2.08 -6.11 2.52
CA ALA A 35 3.18 -6.88 1.96
C ALA A 35 4.51 -6.11 1.91
N ILE A 36 4.46 -4.83 1.50
CA ILE A 36 5.66 -3.99 1.40
C ILE A 36 6.17 -3.57 2.78
N ALA A 37 5.27 -3.27 3.73
CA ALA A 37 5.64 -3.02 5.12
C ALA A 37 6.30 -4.25 5.79
N ALA A 38 5.91 -5.46 5.39
CA ALA A 38 6.51 -6.71 5.86
C ALA A 38 7.86 -7.06 5.17
N GLY A 39 8.44 -6.15 4.39
CA GLY A 39 9.72 -6.35 3.70
C GLY A 39 9.60 -6.89 2.27
N GLY A 40 8.40 -6.88 1.69
CA GLY A 40 8.19 -7.18 0.28
C GLY A 40 8.81 -6.13 -0.67
N THR A 41 8.85 -6.46 -1.97
CA THR A 41 9.48 -5.61 -2.99
C THR A 41 8.84 -4.23 -3.06
N PRO A 42 9.63 -3.13 -2.93
CA PRO A 42 9.11 -1.77 -3.05
C PRO A 42 8.66 -1.47 -4.49
N LEU A 43 7.75 -0.50 -4.64
CA LEU A 43 7.30 -0.02 -5.95
C LEU A 43 8.02 1.27 -6.35
N SER A 44 8.37 1.42 -7.63
CA SER A 44 8.81 2.70 -8.21
C SER A 44 7.60 3.58 -8.54
N ILE A 45 7.83 4.90 -8.55
CA ILE A 45 6.83 5.89 -8.98
C ILE A 45 7.39 6.55 -10.22
N GLU A 46 6.62 6.52 -11.30
CA GLU A 46 6.94 7.22 -12.54
C GLU A 46 5.94 8.38 -12.72
N VAL A 47 6.45 9.58 -12.90
CA VAL A 47 5.62 10.78 -13.14
C VAL A 47 5.47 10.96 -14.64
N ILE A 48 4.24 10.81 -15.13
CA ILE A 48 3.91 11.02 -16.55
C ILE A 48 3.36 12.43 -16.73
N ALA A 49 4.04 13.25 -17.51
CA ALA A 49 3.55 14.58 -17.87
C ALA A 49 2.37 14.45 -18.85
N VAL A 50 1.29 15.20 -18.61
CA VAL A 50 0.19 15.27 -19.57
C VAL A 50 0.65 16.11 -20.77
N SER A 51 0.52 15.56 -21.98
CA SER A 51 0.71 16.33 -23.21
C SER A 51 -0.57 17.14 -23.46
N ARG A 52 -0.39 18.43 -23.75
CA ARG A 52 -1.49 19.38 -23.96
C ARG A 52 -2.13 19.23 -25.33
#